data_AF-A0A9E3QJU9-F1
#
_entry.id   AF-A0A9E3QJU9-F1
#
_cell.length_a   1.000
_cell.length_b   1.000
_cell.length_c   1.000
_cell.angle_alpha   90.00
_cell.angle_beta   90.00
_cell.angle_gamma   90.00
#
_symmetry.space_group_name_H-M   'P 1'
#
loop_
_entity.id
_entity.type
_entity.pdbx_description
1 polymer ?
#
loop_
_entity_poly.entity_id
_entity_poly.type
_entity_poly.pdbx_seq_one_letter_code
_entity_poly.pdbx_strand_id
1 'polypeptide(L)' 'MSHEDDILDDLFHGCALAAFLDQAAEQKGPPDMEATRRRAFAYYEGALARKNGPVR' A
#
# COMPACT_ATOMS: atom_id res chain seq x y z
N MET A 1 -16.75 13.12 10.62
CA MET A 1 -15.58 12.32 10.23
C MET A 1 -16.11 11.32 9.23
N SER A 2 -15.74 11.51 7.97
CA SER A 2 -16.30 10.84 6.79
C SER A 2 -15.65 9.46 6.68
N HIS A 3 -16.41 8.44 6.29
CA HIS A 3 -15.91 7.05 6.18
C HIS A 3 -14.71 6.91 5.21
N GLU A 4 -14.51 7.89 4.34
CA GLU A 4 -13.39 8.00 3.39
C GLU A 4 -12.06 8.35 4.08
N ASP A 5 -12.10 9.07 5.20
CA ASP A 5 -10.91 9.39 6.00
C ASP A 5 -10.36 8.14 6.70
N ASP A 6 -11.23 7.25 7.19
CA ASP A 6 -10.82 5.95 7.80
C ASP A 6 -10.20 4.99 6.77
N ILE A 7 -10.67 5.04 5.52
CA ILE A 7 -10.10 4.27 4.41
C ILE A 7 -8.68 4.77 4.14
N LEU A 8 -8.47 6.08 4.01
CA LEU A 8 -7.14 6.65 3.76
C LEU A 8 -6.19 6.55 4.98
N ASP A 9 -6.73 6.54 6.20
CA ASP A 9 -5.94 6.37 7.44
C ASP A 9 -5.52 4.92 7.71
N ASP A 10 -6.19 3.94 7.10
CA ASP A 10 -5.76 2.55 7.26
C ASP A 10 -4.46 2.31 6.47
N LEU A 11 -3.43 1.85 7.20
CA LEU A 11 -2.08 1.55 6.71
C LEU A 11 -2.10 0.78 5.39
N PHE A 12 -3.11 -0.07 5.20
CA PHE A 12 -3.31 -0.83 3.98
C PHE A 12 -3.59 0.04 2.75
N HIS A 13 -4.46 1.05 2.81
CA HIS A 13 -4.79 1.86 1.64
C HIS A 13 -3.63 2.77 1.22
N GLY A 14 -2.84 3.26 2.17
CA GLY A 14 -1.58 3.93 1.88
C GLY A 14 -0.60 3.01 1.12
N CYS A 15 -0.50 1.75 1.54
CA CYS A 15 0.31 0.74 0.86
C CYS A 15 -0.24 0.39 -0.54
N ALA A 16 -1.56 0.32 -0.69
CA ALA A 16 -2.22 0.06 -1.97
C ALA A 16 -1.98 1.19 -2.98
N LEU A 17 -2.07 2.45 -2.54
CA LEU A 17 -1.78 3.61 -3.37
C LEU A 17 -0.32 3.65 -3.81
N ALA A 18 0.62 3.41 -2.89
CA ALA A 18 2.05 3.34 -3.23
C ALA A 18 2.34 2.24 -4.26
N ALA A 19 1.78 1.04 -4.06
CA ALA A 19 1.94 -0.06 -4.99
C ALA A 19 1.37 0.23 -6.39
N PHE A 20 0.22 0.91 -6.46
CA PHE A 20 -0.40 1.33 -7.71
C PHE A 20 0.48 2.30 -8.48
N LEU A 21 1.01 3.33 -7.80
CA LEU A 21 1.90 4.32 -8.42
C LEU A 21 3.20 3.69 -8.92
N ASP A 22 3.80 2.80 -8.13
CA ASP A 22 5.04 2.11 -8.53
C ASP A 22 4.82 1.20 -9.74
N GLN A 23 3.71 0.44 -9.77
CA GLN A 23 3.38 -0.39 -10.93
C GLN A 23 3.10 0.45 -12.18
N ALA A 24 2.38 1.57 -12.04
CA ALA A 24 2.11 2.46 -13.16
C ALA A 24 3.40 3.10 -13.71
N ALA A 25 4.33 3.47 -12.81
CA ALA A 25 5.64 4.01 -13.18
C ALA A 25 6.53 2.97 -13.88
N GLU A 26 6.55 1.73 -13.37
CA GLU A 26 7.32 0.63 -13.97
C GLU A 26 6.77 0.22 -15.36
N GLN A 27 5.44 0.16 -15.50
CA GLN A 27 4.79 -0.30 -16.73
C GLN A 27 4.61 0.81 -17.77
N LYS A 28 4.81 2.08 -17.38
CA LYS A 28 4.55 3.27 -18.23
C LYS A 28 3.17 3.23 -18.89
N GLY A 29 2.19 2.73 -18.13
CA GLY A 29 0.86 2.40 -18.62
C GLY A 29 -0.06 2.00 -17.47
N PRO A 30 -1.30 1.57 -17.75
CA PRO A 30 -2.22 1.11 -16.73
C PRO A 30 -1.58 -0.02 -15.91
N PRO A 31 -1.55 0.09 -14.57
CA PRO A 31 -0.90 -0.92 -13.75
C PRO A 31 -1.66 -2.23 -13.79
N ASP A 32 -0.91 -3.34 -13.87
CA ASP A 32 -1.47 -4.67 -13.68
C ASP A 32 -2.07 -4.80 -12.27
N MET A 33 -3.36 -5.15 -12.21
CA MET A 33 -4.12 -5.18 -10.95
C MET A 33 -3.62 -6.27 -10.00
N GLU A 34 -3.21 -7.42 -10.53
CA GLU A 34 -2.74 -8.52 -9.69
C GLU A 34 -1.34 -8.23 -9.11
N ALA A 35 -0.43 -7.72 -9.93
CA ALA A 35 0.89 -7.27 -9.51
C ALA A 35 0.80 -6.12 -8.50
N THR A 36 -0.11 -5.17 -8.73
CA THR A 36 -0.39 -4.07 -7.79
C THR A 36 -0.88 -4.62 -6.46
N ARG A 37 -1.83 -5.56 -6.47
CA ARG A 37 -2.34 -6.20 -5.25
C ARG A 37 -1.22 -6.91 -4.49
N ARG A 38 -0.40 -7.73 -5.17
CA ARG A 38 0.72 -8.44 -4.54
C ARG A 38 1.73 -7.47 -3.92
N ARG A 39 2.08 -6.39 -4.62
CA ARG A 39 3.00 -5.36 -4.12
C ARG A 39 2.40 -4.59 -2.93
N ALA A 40 1.10 -4.30 -2.95
CA ALA A 40 0.40 -3.65 -1.84
C ALA A 40 0.49 -4.47 -0.54
N PHE A 41 0.28 -5.80 -0.62
CA PHE A 41 0.45 -6.68 0.54
C PHE A 41 1.89 -6.69 1.05
N ALA A 42 2.89 -6.75 0.16
CA ALA A 42 4.30 -6.69 0.57
C ALA A 42 4.64 -5.38 1.30
N TYR A 43 4.13 -4.24 0.82
CA TYR A 43 4.29 -2.96 1.50
C TYR A 43 3.58 -2.92 2.85
N TYR A 44 2.36 -3.45 2.91
CA TYR A 44 1.58 -3.51 4.15
C TYR A 44 2.27 -4.37 5.22
N GLU A 45 2.72 -5.58 4.88
CA GLU A 45 3.43 -6.45 5.81
C GLU A 45 4.73 -5.83 6.30
N GLY A 46 5.50 -5.18 5.41
CA GLY A 46 6.72 -4.46 5.78
C GLY A 46 6.44 -3.28 6.71
N ALA A 47 5.39 -2.51 6.45
CA ALA A 47 4.98 -1.40 7.28
C ALA A 47 4.44 -1.86 8.65
N LEU A 48 3.67 -2.96 8.67
CA LEU A 48 3.15 -3.58 9.88
C LEU A 48 4.28 -4.14 10.76
N ALA A 49 5.28 -4.78 10.16
CA ALA A 49 6.47 -5.25 10.86
C ALA A 49 7.30 -4.10 11.47
N ARG A 50 7.37 -2.94 10.80
CA ARG A 50 7.99 -1.73 11.36
C ARG A 50 7.19 -1.12 12.51
N LYS A 51 5.85 -1.10 12.37
CA LYS A 51 4.93 -0.58 13.40
C LYS A 51 4.92 -1.44 14.66
N ASN A 52 4.99 -2.77 14.50
CA ASN A 52 4.94 -3.75 15.58
C ASN A 52 6.32 -4.24 16.03
N GLY A 53 7.38 -3.80 15.36
CA GLY A 53 8.75 -4.12 15.75
C GLY A 53 9.10 -3.54 17.12
N PRO A 54 10.11 -4.09 17.81
CA PRO A 54 10.48 -3.61 19.13
C PRO A 54 10.84 -2.13 19.07
N VAL A 55 10.13 -1.32 19.86
CA VAL A 55 10.54 0.06 20.18
C VAL A 55 11.90 -0.06 20.87
N ARG A 56 12.96 0.39 20.21
CA ARG A 56 14.29 0.41 20.79
C ARG A 56 14.43 1.55 21.78
#